data_AF-A0A1V2ISL9-F1
#
_entry.id   AF-A0A1V2ISL9-F1
#
_cell.length_a   1.000
_cell.length_b   1.000
_cell.length_c   1.000
_cell.angle_alpha   90.00
_cell.angle_beta   90.00
_cell.angle_gamma   90.00
#
_symmetry.space_group_name_H-M   'P 1'
#
loop_
_entity.id
_entity.type
_entity.pdbx_description
1 polymer ?
#
loop_
_entity_poly.entity_id
_entity_poly.type
_entity_poly.pdbx_seq_one_letter_code
_entity_poly.pdbx_strand_id
1 'polypeptide(L)'
;MSVEATGETRSVVTAATIREILVERAGVDPDVFAGNESLSLAELQIDSLAVLELQAVLVERFGVEIPDEAVTMTVGEIAAVANEDR
;
A
#
# COMPACT_ATOMS: atom_id res chain seq x y z
N MET A 1 10.75 -31.79 2.20
CA MET A 1 11.24 -30.75 3.12
C MET A 1 10.04 -29.91 3.46
N SER A 2 9.55 -30.05 4.69
CA SER A 2 8.38 -29.34 5.20
C SER A 2 8.82 -27.96 5.67
N VAL A 3 8.10 -26.93 5.28
CA VAL A 3 7.80 -25.82 6.17
C VAL A 3 6.35 -25.43 5.91
N GLU A 4 5.48 -25.89 6.80
CA GLU A 4 4.16 -25.32 7.01
C GLU A 4 4.38 -24.01 7.76
N ALA A 5 3.97 -22.89 7.17
CA ALA A 5 3.80 -21.63 7.90
C ALA A 5 2.30 -21.41 8.06
N THR A 6 1.73 -22.05 9.07
CA THR A 6 0.43 -21.66 9.63
C THR A 6 0.56 -20.25 10.19
N GLY A 7 -0.20 -19.34 9.62
CA GLY A 7 -0.34 -17.97 10.10
C GLY A 7 -1.37 -17.26 9.25
N GLU A 8 -2.65 -17.57 9.46
CA GLU A 8 -3.76 -16.65 9.18
C GLU A 8 -3.57 -15.42 10.08
N THR A 9 -2.52 -14.66 9.80
CA THR A 9 -2.07 -13.52 10.58
C THR A 9 -2.96 -12.40 10.12
N ARG A 10 -4.05 -12.16 10.87
CA ARG A 10 -4.94 -10.98 10.82
C ARG A 10 -4.33 -9.89 9.93
N SER A 11 -4.68 -9.89 8.63
CA SER A 11 -3.90 -9.14 7.61
C SER A 11 -3.92 -7.65 7.91
N VAL A 12 -2.93 -7.13 8.65
CA VAL A 12 -2.77 -5.71 8.94
C VAL A 12 -2.08 -5.09 7.73
N VAL A 13 -2.63 -4.01 7.22
CA VAL A 13 -1.99 -3.27 6.14
C VAL A 13 -0.88 -2.41 6.74
N THR A 14 0.34 -2.56 6.26
CA THR A 14 1.48 -1.75 6.72
C THR A 14 1.99 -0.84 5.61
N ALA A 15 2.72 0.21 5.96
CA ALA A 15 3.38 1.08 4.96
C ALA A 15 4.32 0.28 4.03
N ALA A 16 5.01 -0.73 4.57
CA ALA A 16 5.83 -1.64 3.79
C ALA A 16 4.99 -2.44 2.78
N THR A 17 3.84 -2.97 3.21
CA THR A 17 2.91 -3.68 2.32
C THR A 17 2.41 -2.79 1.18
N ILE A 18 2.06 -1.53 1.47
CA ILE A 18 1.62 -0.58 0.45
C ILE A 18 2.73 -0.31 -0.56
N ARG A 19 3.96 -0.09 -0.08
CA ARG A 19 5.14 0.08 -0.94
C ARG A 19 5.36 -1.15 -1.81
N GLU A 20 5.31 -2.35 -1.24
CA GLU A 20 5.46 -3.59 -2.01
C GLU A 20 4.40 -3.71 -3.11
N ILE A 21 3.14 -3.40 -2.80
CA ILE A 21 2.07 -3.40 -3.80
C ILE A 21 2.37 -2.40 -4.92
N LEU A 22 2.76 -1.16 -4.58
CA LEU A 22 3.08 -0.13 -5.57
C LEU A 22 4.26 -0.54 -6.47
N VAL A 23 5.28 -1.17 -5.91
CA VAL A 23 6.44 -1.66 -6.67
C VAL A 23 6.05 -2.85 -7.56
N GLU A 24 5.38 -3.86 -7.01
CA GLU A 24 5.06 -5.10 -7.72
C GLU A 24 3.94 -4.95 -8.76
N ARG A 25 2.95 -4.09 -8.49
CA ARG A 25 1.71 -4.00 -9.29
C ARG A 25 1.71 -2.77 -10.17
N ALA A 26 2.14 -1.63 -9.64
CA ALA A 26 2.18 -0.38 -10.38
C ALA A 26 3.56 -0.09 -11.02
N GLY A 27 4.58 -0.89 -10.72
CA GLY A 27 5.92 -0.70 -11.28
C GLY A 27 6.63 0.56 -10.75
N VAL A 28 6.22 1.05 -9.58
CA VAL A 28 6.87 2.19 -8.92
C VAL A 28 8.30 1.82 -8.55
N ASP A 29 9.25 2.73 -8.80
CA ASP A 29 10.63 2.50 -8.42
C ASP A 29 10.75 2.47 -6.88
N PRO A 30 11.33 1.42 -6.28
CA PRO A 30 11.40 1.32 -4.82
C PRO A 30 12.25 2.43 -4.19
N ASP A 31 13.19 3.03 -4.92
CA ASP A 31 14.08 4.07 -4.42
C ASP A 31 13.34 5.38 -4.13
N VAL A 32 12.18 5.64 -4.75
CA VAL A 32 11.40 6.86 -4.50
C VAL A 32 11.01 7.00 -3.03
N PHE A 33 10.82 5.88 -2.32
CA PHE A 33 10.46 5.88 -0.91
C PHE A 33 11.66 6.05 0.03
N ALA A 34 12.90 5.86 -0.44
CA ALA A 34 14.09 5.86 0.42
C ALA A 34 14.34 7.27 1.02
N GLY A 35 14.00 7.46 2.29
CA GLY A 35 14.11 8.75 2.97
C GLY A 35 12.98 9.74 2.65
N ASN A 36 11.97 9.32 1.89
CA ASN A 36 10.81 10.13 1.50
C ASN A 36 9.48 9.53 2.01
N GLU A 37 9.53 8.68 3.04
CA GLU A 37 8.35 7.99 3.60
C GLU A 37 7.29 8.95 4.16
N SER A 38 7.69 10.17 4.48
CA SER A 38 6.83 11.25 4.97
C SER A 38 6.23 12.10 3.84
N LEU A 39 6.58 11.83 2.57
CA LEU A 39 6.01 12.51 1.42
C LEU A 39 4.74 11.81 0.95
N SER A 40 3.80 12.58 0.43
CA SER A 40 2.60 12.05 -0.21
C SER A 40 2.92 11.32 -1.51
N LEU A 41 2.03 10.42 -1.95
CA LEU A 41 2.20 9.74 -3.23
C LEU A 41 2.36 10.74 -4.39
N ALA A 42 1.61 11.84 -4.39
CA ALA A 42 1.73 12.92 -5.37
C ALA A 42 3.13 13.58 -5.37
N GLU A 43 3.68 13.85 -4.19
CA GLU A 43 5.04 14.43 -4.06
C GLU A 43 6.12 13.46 -4.55
N LEU A 44 5.90 12.16 -4.34
CA LEU A 44 6.73 11.07 -4.88
C LEU A 44 6.58 10.87 -6.39
N GLN A 45 5.79 11.71 -7.08
CA GLN A 45 5.47 11.57 -8.50
C GLN A 45 4.81 10.23 -8.84
N ILE A 46 4.07 9.65 -7.88
CA ILE A 46 3.31 8.42 -8.10
C ILE A 46 1.98 8.80 -8.76
N ASP A 47 1.75 8.26 -9.95
CA ASP A 47 0.56 8.53 -10.75
C ASP A 47 -0.72 8.01 -10.09
N SER A 48 -1.85 8.64 -10.41
CA SER A 48 -3.18 8.17 -9.98
C SER A 48 -3.49 6.75 -10.45
N LEU A 49 -2.93 6.31 -11.58
CA LEU A 49 -3.05 4.92 -12.04
C LEU A 49 -2.42 3.92 -11.06
N ALA A 50 -1.28 4.27 -10.46
CA ALA A 50 -0.63 3.44 -9.45
C ALA A 50 -1.49 3.36 -8.17
N VAL A 51 -2.18 4.45 -7.82
CA VAL A 51 -3.14 4.49 -6.72
C VAL A 51 -4.34 3.59 -7.00
N LEU A 52 -4.86 3.56 -8.23
CA LEU A 52 -5.95 2.65 -8.61
C LEU A 52 -5.54 1.18 -8.52
N GLU A 53 -4.31 0.84 -8.94
CA GLU A 53 -3.79 -0.52 -8.78
C GLU A 53 -3.64 -0.90 -7.30
N LEU A 54 -3.16 0.02 -6.47
CA LEU A 54 -3.10 -0.17 -5.02
C LEU A 54 -4.49 -0.42 -4.43
N GLN A 55 -5.49 0.40 -4.78
CA GLN A 55 -6.88 0.22 -4.37
C GLN A 55 -7.39 -1.17 -4.73
N ALA A 56 -7.23 -1.58 -5.98
CA ALA A 56 -7.69 -2.89 -6.46
C ALA A 56 -7.09 -4.04 -5.65
N VAL A 57 -5.81 -3.95 -5.31
CA VAL A 57 -5.11 -4.99 -4.55
C VAL A 57 -5.50 -4.99 -3.07
N LEU A 58 -5.70 -3.81 -2.47
CA LEU A 58 -6.18 -3.70 -1.09
C LEU A 58 -7.58 -4.29 -0.94
N VAL A 59 -8.48 -4.01 -1.88
CA VAL A 59 -9.81 -4.63 -1.92
C VAL A 59 -9.73 -6.13 -2.14
N GLU A 60 -8.93 -6.60 -3.11
CA GLU A 60 -8.83 -8.02 -3.44
C GLU A 60 -8.21 -8.86 -2.31
N ARG A 61 -7.12 -8.37 -1.70
CA ARG A 61 -6.32 -9.16 -0.74
C ARG A 61 -6.71 -8.93 0.72
N PHE A 62 -7.18 -7.73 1.05
CA PHE A 62 -7.46 -7.32 2.44
C PHE A 62 -8.93 -7.00 2.67
N GLY A 63 -9.72 -6.78 1.61
CA GLY A 63 -11.13 -6.42 1.70
C GLY A 63 -11.37 -5.01 2.23
N VAL A 64 -10.42 -4.09 2.00
CA VAL A 64 -10.45 -2.71 2.51
C VAL A 64 -10.45 -1.72 1.36
N GLU A 65 -11.23 -0.66 1.49
CA GLU A 65 -11.32 0.42 0.51
C GLU A 65 -10.54 1.64 1.04
N ILE A 66 -9.76 2.30 0.17
CA ILE A 66 -9.08 3.55 0.48
C ILE A 66 -9.66 4.65 -0.41
N PRO A 67 -9.71 5.91 0.05
CA PRO A 67 -10.35 6.97 -0.71
C PRO A 67 -9.51 7.39 -1.93
N ASP A 68 -10.16 8.00 -2.93
CA ASP A 68 -9.47 8.54 -4.12
C ASP A 68 -8.42 9.61 -3.78
N GLU A 69 -8.59 10.31 -2.65
CA GLU A 69 -7.62 11.28 -2.13
C GLU A 69 -6.35 10.62 -1.54
N ALA A 70 -6.23 9.29 -1.56
CA ALA A 70 -5.02 8.58 -1.14
C ALA A 70 -3.75 9.07 -1.87
N VAL A 71 -3.89 9.64 -3.06
CA VAL A 71 -2.76 10.27 -3.79
C VAL A 71 -2.12 11.42 -3.01
N THR A 72 -2.87 12.11 -2.13
CA THR A 72 -2.34 13.20 -1.30
C THR A 72 -1.85 12.72 0.07
N MET A 73 -1.91 11.41 0.33
CA MET A 73 -1.52 10.81 1.61
C MET A 73 -0.16 10.13 1.52
N THR A 74 0.50 9.96 2.66
CA THR A 74 1.70 9.13 2.79
C THR A 74 1.33 7.65 2.82
N VAL A 75 2.30 6.77 2.53
CA VAL A 75 2.13 5.31 2.68
C VAL A 75 1.78 4.90 4.11
N GLY A 76 2.20 5.68 5.12
CA GLY A 76 1.83 5.46 6.52
C GLY A 76 0.37 5.81 6.81
N GLU A 77 -0.11 6.93 6.28
CA GLU A 77 -1.50 7.35 6.43
C GLU A 77 -2.47 6.42 5.70
N ILE A 78 -2.15 5.98 4.48
CA ILE A 78 -2.97 5.00 3.75
C ILE A 78 -3.06 3.68 4.53
N ALA A 79 -1.95 3.24 5.15
CA ALA A 79 -1.97 2.07 6.01
C ALA A 79 -2.88 2.28 7.23
N ALA A 80 -2.85 3.46 7.85
CA ALA A 80 -3.75 3.78 8.96
C ALA A 80 -5.22 3.70 8.53
N VAL A 81 -5.60 4.41 7.45
CA VAL A 81 -6.97 4.41 6.91
C VAL A 81 -7.44 2.99 6.58
N ALA A 82 -6.60 2.20 5.90
CA ALA A 82 -6.92 0.82 5.53
C ALA A 82 -7.15 -0.09 6.75
N ASN A 83 -6.58 0.23 7.93
CA ASN A 83 -6.83 -0.52 9.15
C ASN A 83 -8.01 0.04 9.98
N GLU A 84 -8.44 1.29 9.76
CA GLU A 84 -9.63 1.88 10.40
C GLU A 84 -10.94 1.38 9.79
N ASP A 85 -10.93 1.02 8.50
CA ASP A 85 -12.09 0.49 7.76
C ASP A 85 -12.42 -0.99 8.09
N ARG A 86 -11.78 -1.58 9.11
CA ARG A 86 -11.83 -3.02 9.41
C ARG A 86 -12.61 -3.41 10.67
#